data_AF-A0A6L2KNY7-F1
#
_entry.id   AF-A0A6L2KNY7-F1
#
_cell.length_a   1.000
_cell.length_b   1.000
_cell.length_c   1.000
_cell.angle_alpha   90.00
_cell.angle_beta   90.00
_cell.angle_gamma   90.00
#
_symmetry.space_group_name_H-M   'P 1'
#
loop_
_entity.id
_entity.type
_entity.pdbx_description
1 polymer ?
#
loop_
_entity_poly.entity_id
_entity_poly.type
_entity_poly.pdbx_seq_one_letter_code
_entity_poly.pdbx_strand_id
1 'polypeptide(L)'
;MAALYILDKLSEVAGSSLLEDKMKVVFSRARECDEGFVEALKELSSAFRVSITKDRRLIAELEALREWGDALKPLEYIREMVARDFARVEILEQLLADAHVGMRLKAAYADEME
;
A
#
# COMPACT_ATOMS: atom_id res chain seq x y z
N MET A 1 -9.10 -10.64 -45.95
CA MET A 1 -8.95 -12.05 -45.54
C MET A 1 -8.26 -12.19 -44.19
N ALA A 2 -7.06 -11.66 -43.96
CA ALA A 2 -6.36 -11.80 -42.66
C ALA A 2 -7.11 -11.22 -41.44
N ALA A 3 -7.77 -10.05 -41.59
CA ALA A 3 -8.52 -9.43 -40.49
C ALA A 3 -9.74 -10.25 -40.04
N LEU A 4 -10.44 -10.90 -40.99
CA LEU A 4 -11.58 -11.78 -40.69
C LEU A 4 -11.12 -13.05 -39.98
N TYR A 5 -9.97 -13.61 -40.34
CA TYR A 5 -9.38 -14.77 -39.66
C TYR A 5 -8.97 -14.45 -38.21
N ILE A 6 -8.45 -13.26 -37.95
CA ILE A 6 -8.11 -12.82 -36.59
C ILE A 6 -9.37 -12.65 -35.74
N LEU A 7 -10.42 -12.03 -36.29
CA LEU A 7 -11.71 -11.88 -35.61
C LEU A 7 -12.34 -13.24 -35.27
N ASP A 8 -12.30 -14.20 -36.18
CA ASP A 8 -12.83 -15.55 -35.98
C ASP A 8 -12.06 -16.29 -34.87
N LYS A 9 -10.73 -16.21 -34.87
CA LYS A 9 -9.88 -16.79 -33.82
C LYS A 9 -10.07 -16.13 -32.46
N LEU A 10 -10.25 -14.81 -32.41
CA LEU A 10 -10.57 -14.11 -31.17
C LEU A 10 -11.95 -14.49 -30.64
N SER A 11 -12.94 -14.67 -31.52
CA SER A 11 -14.29 -15.10 -31.15
C SER A 11 -14.30 -16.54 -30.62
N GLU A 12 -13.50 -17.44 -31.19
CA GLU A 12 -13.32 -18.82 -30.72
C GLU A 12 -12.67 -18.85 -29.33
N VAL A 13 -11.63 -18.03 -29.11
CA VAL A 13 -10.96 -17.93 -27.79
C VAL A 13 -11.89 -17.29 -26.75
N ALA A 14 -12.65 -16.26 -27.14
CA ALA A 14 -13.62 -15.58 -26.27
C ALA A 14 -14.78 -16.50 -25.85
N GLY A 15 -15.16 -17.46 -26.69
CA GLY A 15 -16.15 -18.49 -26.35
C GLY A 15 -15.60 -19.71 -25.62
N SER A 16 -14.28 -19.78 -25.38
CA SER A 16 -13.67 -20.95 -24.71
C SER A 16 -13.57 -20.76 -23.20
N SER A 17 -13.91 -21.81 -22.45
CA SER A 17 -13.71 -21.87 -21.00
C SER A 17 -12.23 -21.72 -20.61
N LEU A 18 -11.30 -22.03 -21.51
CA LEU A 18 -9.86 -21.89 -21.29
C LEU A 18 -9.44 -20.43 -21.06
N LEU A 19 -10.10 -19.47 -21.73
CA LEU A 19 -9.84 -18.04 -21.50
C LEU A 19 -10.30 -17.64 -20.10
N GLU A 20 -11.50 -18.05 -19.72
CA GLU A 20 -12.10 -17.81 -18.40
C GLU A 20 -11.22 -18.40 -17.28
N ASP A 21 -10.79 -19.65 -17.41
CA ASP A 21 -9.91 -20.33 -16.43
C ASP A 21 -8.56 -19.59 -16.28
N LYS A 22 -7.96 -19.13 -17.39
CA LYS A 22 -6.72 -18.34 -17.35
C LYS A 22 -6.93 -16.99 -16.68
N MET A 23 -8.06 -16.34 -16.95
CA MET A 23 -8.42 -15.08 -16.30
C MET A 23 -8.58 -15.29 -14.80
N LYS A 24 -9.30 -16.32 -14.35
CA LYS A 24 -9.44 -16.67 -12.93
C LYS A 24 -8.08 -16.82 -12.24
N VAL A 25 -7.15 -17.60 -12.81
CA VAL A 25 -5.80 -17.77 -12.24
C VAL A 25 -5.04 -16.44 -12.14
N VAL A 26 -5.09 -15.60 -13.17
CA VAL A 26 -4.41 -14.29 -13.17
C VAL A 26 -5.02 -13.35 -12.12
N PHE A 27 -6.34 -13.28 -12.03
CA PHE A 27 -7.02 -12.43 -11.05
C PHE A 27 -6.81 -12.91 -9.61
N SER A 28 -6.89 -14.21 -9.34
CA SER A 28 -6.58 -14.77 -8.01
C SER A 28 -5.16 -14.44 -7.58
N ARG A 29 -4.17 -14.61 -8.48
CA ARG A 29 -2.78 -14.28 -8.17
C ARG A 29 -2.56 -12.78 -7.95
N ALA A 30 -3.20 -11.93 -8.77
CA ALA A 30 -3.14 -10.49 -8.59
C ALA A 30 -3.71 -10.07 -7.22
N ARG A 31 -4.80 -10.71 -6.79
CA ARG A 31 -5.42 -10.48 -5.50
C ARG A 31 -4.51 -10.87 -4.33
N GLU A 32 -3.90 -12.05 -4.37
CA GLU A 32 -2.92 -12.47 -3.34
C GLU A 32 -1.76 -11.48 -3.22
N CYS A 33 -1.25 -10.98 -4.36
CA CYS A 33 -0.21 -9.94 -4.35
C CYS A 33 -0.69 -8.62 -3.74
N ASP A 34 -1.92 -8.18 -4.07
CA ASP A 34 -2.50 -6.97 -3.51
C ASP A 34 -2.71 -7.10 -1.99
N GLU A 35 -3.21 -8.25 -1.52
CA GLU A 35 -3.40 -8.54 -0.09
C GLU A 35 -2.08 -8.49 0.67
N GLY A 36 -1.02 -9.11 0.13
CA GLY A 36 0.32 -9.06 0.70
C GLY A 36 0.90 -7.64 0.74
N PHE A 37 0.69 -6.85 -0.32
CA PHE A 37 1.12 -5.45 -0.38
C PHE A 37 0.39 -4.58 0.65
N VAL A 38 -0.93 -4.76 0.77
CA VAL A 38 -1.77 -4.06 1.76
C VAL A 38 -1.33 -4.37 3.18
N GLU A 39 -1.03 -5.63 3.48
CA GLU A 39 -0.54 -6.02 4.80
C GLU A 39 0.81 -5.39 5.12
N ALA A 40 1.75 -5.40 4.16
CA ALA A 40 3.04 -4.74 4.31
C ALA A 40 2.90 -3.22 4.56
N LEU A 41 1.97 -2.54 3.87
CA LEU A 41 1.69 -1.12 4.11
C LEU A 41 1.14 -0.88 5.52
N LYS A 42 0.25 -1.73 6.03
CA LYS A 42 -0.27 -1.63 7.40
C LYS A 42 0.82 -1.84 8.44
N GLU A 43 1.64 -2.88 8.27
CA GLU A 43 2.75 -3.17 9.17
C GLU A 43 3.74 -2.01 9.23
N LEU A 44 4.14 -1.48 8.06
CA LEU A 44 5.05 -0.36 7.97
C LEU A 44 4.47 0.91 8.61
N SER A 45 3.20 1.22 8.32
CA SER A 45 2.50 2.37 8.93
C SER A 45 2.44 2.25 10.45
N SER A 46 2.16 1.04 10.95
CA SER A 46 2.11 0.76 12.39
C SER A 46 3.48 0.92 13.04
N ALA A 47 4.53 0.41 12.40
CA ALA A 47 5.91 0.55 12.88
C ALA A 47 6.33 2.03 12.98
N PHE A 48 6.03 2.84 11.96
CA PHE A 48 6.30 4.28 12.00
C PHE A 48 5.53 4.99 13.11
N ARG A 49 4.23 4.73 13.28
CA ARG A 49 3.42 5.32 14.37
C ARG A 49 4.00 5.00 15.76
N VAL A 50 4.49 3.78 15.96
CA VAL A 50 5.17 3.38 17.20
C VAL A 50 6.49 4.14 17.37
N SER A 51 7.32 4.24 16.33
CA SER A 51 8.58 4.98 16.38
C SER A 51 8.37 6.46 16.71
N ILE A 52 7.48 7.11 15.97
CA ILE A 52 7.07 8.50 16.17
C ILE A 52 6.61 8.76 17.61
N THR A 53 5.84 7.84 18.19
CA THR A 53 5.38 7.99 19.58
C THR A 53 6.55 7.95 20.56
N LYS A 54 7.54 7.09 20.34
CA LYS A 54 8.76 7.02 21.15
C LYS A 54 9.59 8.28 20.97
N ASP A 55 9.77 8.76 19.75
CA ASP A 55 10.56 9.96 19.46
C ASP A 55 9.90 11.22 20.03
N ARG A 56 8.57 11.34 19.99
CA ARG A 56 7.82 12.40 20.66
C ARG A 56 8.03 12.40 22.16
N ARG A 57 8.02 11.21 22.78
CA ARG A 57 8.32 11.08 24.22
C ARG A 57 9.76 11.51 24.53
N LEU A 58 10.72 11.08 23.71
CA LEU A 58 12.12 11.48 23.85
C LEU A 58 12.29 13.01 23.71
N ILE A 59 11.62 13.64 22.75
CA ILE A 59 11.59 15.10 22.61
C ILE A 59 11.07 15.76 23.90
N ALA A 60 9.96 15.28 24.46
CA ALA A 60 9.39 15.85 25.69
C ALA A 60 10.34 15.69 26.90
N GLU A 61 10.99 14.53 27.04
CA GLU A 61 11.98 14.29 28.08
C GLU A 61 13.21 15.21 27.92
N LEU A 62 13.71 15.39 26.69
CA LEU A 62 14.82 16.30 26.40
C LEU A 62 14.45 17.77 26.60
N GLU A 63 13.23 18.18 26.29
CA GLU A 63 12.71 19.52 26.54
C GLU A 63 12.62 19.83 28.03
N ALA A 64 12.19 18.86 28.85
CA ALA A 64 12.17 18.98 30.30
C ALA A 64 13.59 19.11 30.90
N LEU A 65 14.58 18.45 30.30
CA LEU A 65 15.98 18.53 30.69
C LEU A 65 16.70 19.78 30.16
N ARG A 66 16.09 20.53 29.24
CA ARG A 66 16.69 21.68 28.54
C ARG A 66 17.05 22.85 29.45
N GLU A 67 16.64 22.84 30.72
CA GLU A 67 17.19 23.75 31.75
C GLU A 67 18.71 23.53 32.00
N TRP A 68 19.31 22.42 31.52
CA TRP A 68 20.67 21.98 31.92
C TRP A 68 21.76 22.05 30.83
N GLY A 69 21.53 22.64 29.66
CA GLY A 69 22.62 22.94 28.70
C GLY A 69 22.31 22.73 27.21
N ASP A 70 23.34 22.99 26.37
CA ASP A 70 23.37 23.23 24.92
C ASP A 70 22.96 22.04 24.00
N ALA A 71 21.95 21.25 24.37
CA ALA A 71 21.42 20.12 23.60
C ALA A 71 20.49 20.54 22.43
N LEU A 72 20.64 21.76 21.94
CA LEU A 72 19.77 22.38 20.93
C LEU A 72 19.79 21.64 19.58
N LYS A 73 20.98 21.30 19.06
CA LYS A 73 21.14 20.69 17.74
C LYS A 73 20.60 19.25 17.64
N PRO A 74 20.89 18.33 18.59
CA PRO A 74 20.30 17.00 18.56
C PRO A 74 18.77 17.01 18.67
N LEU A 75 18.21 17.93 19.45
CA LEU A 75 16.76 18.08 19.61
C LEU A 75 16.09 18.56 18.31
N GLU A 76 16.68 19.53 17.62
CA GLU A 76 16.22 19.98 16.30
C GLU A 76 16.24 18.85 15.27
N TYR A 77 17.31 18.04 15.25
CA TYR A 77 17.41 16.89 14.36
C TYR A 77 16.30 15.85 14.59
N ILE A 78 16.02 15.50 15.86
CA ILE A 78 14.95 14.55 16.19
C ILE A 78 13.58 15.12 15.79
N ARG A 79 13.33 16.41 16.01
CA ARG A 79 12.08 17.07 15.57
C ARG A 79 11.90 16.99 14.05
N GLU A 80 12.96 17.25 13.28
CA GLU A 80 12.93 17.14 11.82
C GLU A 80 12.70 15.68 11.36
N MET A 81 13.35 14.72 12.01
CA MET A 81 13.13 13.29 11.76
C MET A 81 11.66 12.90 12.00
N VAL A 82 11.09 13.29 13.14
CA VAL A 82 9.68 13.04 13.47
C VAL A 82 8.74 13.67 12.46
N ALA A 83 8.99 14.92 12.04
CA ALA A 83 8.17 15.58 11.03
C ALA A 83 8.19 14.83 9.68
N ARG A 84 9.35 14.34 9.25
CA ARG A 84 9.49 13.53 8.04
C ARG A 84 8.76 12.20 8.15
N ASP A 85 8.85 11.54 9.30
CA ASP A 85 8.17 10.26 9.52
C ASP A 85 6.65 10.43 9.58
N PHE A 86 6.14 11.54 10.11
CA PHE A 86 4.72 11.89 10.00
C PHE A 86 4.26 11.98 8.54
N ALA A 87 4.99 12.73 7.70
CA ALA A 87 4.66 12.86 6.29
C ALA A 87 4.70 11.50 5.56
N ARG A 88 5.65 10.62 5.93
CA ARG A 88 5.70 9.25 5.39
C ARG A 88 4.49 8.41 5.79
N VAL A 89 4.05 8.51 7.03
CA VAL A 89 2.84 7.80 7.51
C VAL A 89 1.62 8.25 6.72
N GLU A 90 1.44 9.55 6.49
CA GLU A 90 0.32 10.05 5.67
C GLU A 90 0.32 9.47 4.25
N ILE A 91 1.50 9.40 3.61
CA ILE A 91 1.64 8.80 2.27
C ILE A 91 1.28 7.30 2.31
N LEU A 92 1.77 6.57 3.30
CA LEU A 92 1.48 5.14 3.43
C LEU A 92 -0.02 4.88 3.67
N GLU A 93 -0.67 5.72 4.48
CA GLU A 93 -2.11 5.64 4.74
C GLU A 93 -2.94 5.95 3.50
N GLN A 94 -2.53 6.93 2.69
CA GLN A 94 -3.17 7.21 1.40
C GLN A 94 -3.01 6.03 0.44
N LEU A 95 -1.80 5.50 0.29
CA LEU A 95 -1.54 4.32 -0.55
C LEU A 95 -2.36 3.11 -0.10
N LEU A 96 -2.51 2.93 1.21
CA LEU A 96 -3.32 1.88 1.80
C LEU A 96 -4.81 2.06 1.44
N ALA A 97 -5.33 3.29 1.50
CA ALA A 97 -6.69 3.60 1.11
C ALA A 97 -6.92 3.30 -0.39
N ASP A 98 -6.01 3.74 -1.25
CA ASP A 98 -6.07 3.51 -2.69
C ASP A 98 -6.00 2.02 -3.03
N ALA A 99 -5.12 1.26 -2.36
CA ALA A 99 -5.00 -0.18 -2.53
C ALA A 99 -6.30 -0.92 -2.13
N HIS A 100 -6.96 -0.50 -1.04
CA HIS A 100 -8.26 -1.07 -0.66
C HIS A 100 -9.35 -0.80 -1.71
N VAL A 101 -9.38 0.39 -2.30
CA VAL A 101 -10.32 0.70 -3.40
C VAL A 101 -10.06 -0.21 -4.59
N GLY A 102 -8.79 -0.35 -4.99
CA GLY A 102 -8.38 -1.25 -6.08
C GLY A 102 -8.79 -2.70 -5.83
N MET A 103 -8.57 -3.23 -4.62
CA MET A 103 -9.00 -4.58 -4.26
C MET A 103 -10.51 -4.76 -4.34
N ARG A 104 -11.30 -3.79 -3.84
CA ARG A 104 -12.77 -3.87 -3.91
C ARG A 104 -13.28 -3.91 -5.35
N LEU A 105 -12.70 -3.10 -6.24
CA LEU A 105 -13.05 -3.12 -7.66
C LEU A 105 -12.72 -4.47 -8.29
N LYS A 106 -11.52 -5.01 -8.04
CA LYS A 106 -11.10 -6.33 -8.54
C LYS A 106 -11.99 -7.46 -8.01
N ALA A 107 -12.39 -7.41 -6.73
CA ALA A 107 -13.30 -8.38 -6.14
C ALA A 107 -14.68 -8.35 -6.81
N ALA A 108 -15.26 -7.16 -7.00
CA ALA A 108 -16.55 -7.01 -7.70
C ALA A 108 -16.52 -7.58 -9.12
N TYR A 109 -15.43 -7.34 -9.86
CA TYR A 109 -15.26 -7.93 -11.20
C TYR A 109 -15.11 -9.45 -11.18
N ALA A 110 -14.48 -10.03 -10.16
CA ALA A 110 -14.36 -11.47 -10.04
C ALA A 110 -15.72 -12.13 -9.75
N ASP A 111 -16.53 -11.52 -8.88
CA ASP A 111 -17.87 -11.98 -8.54
C ASP A 111 -18.82 -11.94 -9.76
N GLU A 112 -18.61 -11.00 -10.69
CA GLU A 112 -19.37 -10.94 -11.96
C GLU A 112 -19.00 -12.07 -12.95
N MET A 113 -17.86 -12.74 -12.78
CA MET A 113 -17.38 -13.81 -13.66
C MET A 113 -17.59 -15.23 -13.10
N GLU A 114 -18.28 -15.36 -11.97
CA GLU A 114 -18.65 -16.65 -11.34
C GLU A 114 -20.09 -17.05 -11.70
#